data_AF-A0A350EZ31-F1
#
_entry.id   AF-A0A350EZ31-F1
#
_cell.length_a   1.000
_cell.length_b   1.000
_cell.length_c   1.000
_cell.angle_alpha   90.00
_cell.angle_beta   90.00
_cell.angle_gamma   90.00
#
_symmetry.space_group_name_H-M   'P 1'
#
loop_
_entity.id
_entity.type
_entity.pdbx_description
1 polymer ?
#
loop_
_entity_poly.entity_id
_entity_poly.type
_entity_poly.pdbx_seq_one_letter_code
_entity_poly.pdbx_strand_id
1 'polypeptide(L)'
;MNELWQISGIGTGRLGVLDWGSVLFILVVVLIVLGARKFPELWRGWGSGMEEFFKASHEVQRDLDRLINDELERAGDDTMDSQNHHSAAQGFAARFVVWLAQGFGIGRIPWAPGTFGSLLGLAWFAALLQIALWQPLVSGALFVIGLIASVWTCDAAEKILGEKDPGSIVLDEIIALPTCFLGWVFHLWLELDAMPSVDFFFGPTTWYLAAGVFLAFRFFDIVKPWPVKQSQELPKGWGVVMDDQLAAVYVNLVILAVHIGLRLAEANG
;
A
#
# COMPACT_ATOMS: atom_id res chain seq x y z
N MET A 1 -42.18 -15.61 -0.99
CA MET A 1 -40.93 -15.69 -1.79
C MET A 1 -40.85 -14.66 -2.92
N ASN A 2 -41.74 -13.64 -2.97
CA ASN A 2 -41.75 -12.59 -4.01
C ASN A 2 -41.74 -11.15 -3.42
N GLU A 3 -41.35 -10.95 -2.16
CA GLU A 3 -41.36 -9.62 -1.51
C GLU A 3 -39.97 -9.14 -1.03
N LEU A 4 -38.90 -9.88 -1.31
CA LEU A 4 -37.53 -9.48 -0.95
C LEU A 4 -36.75 -8.82 -2.09
N TRP A 5 -37.37 -8.64 -3.26
CA TRP A 5 -36.78 -7.97 -4.43
C TRP A 5 -37.23 -6.51 -4.61
N GLN A 6 -38.05 -5.95 -3.71
CA GLN A 6 -38.55 -4.58 -3.82
C GLN A 6 -37.76 -3.52 -3.01
N ILE A 7 -36.66 -3.91 -2.36
CA ILE A 7 -35.74 -2.98 -1.66
C ILE A 7 -34.55 -2.60 -2.57
N SER A 8 -34.70 -2.71 -3.89
CA SER A 8 -33.76 -2.21 -4.91
C SER A 8 -34.26 -0.90 -5.54
N GLY A 9 -35.03 -0.11 -4.79
CA GLY A 9 -35.61 1.17 -5.19
C GLY A 9 -34.75 2.40 -4.88
N ILE A 10 -33.44 2.27 -4.69
CA ILE A 10 -32.52 3.41 -4.63
C ILE A 10 -31.78 3.45 -5.96
N GLY A 11 -32.12 4.45 -6.77
CA GLY A 11 -31.69 4.57 -8.16
C GLY A 11 -30.18 4.45 -8.34
N THR A 12 -29.79 3.51 -9.19
CA THR A 12 -28.45 3.34 -9.78
C THR A 12 -28.05 4.50 -10.71
N GLY A 13 -28.51 5.72 -10.46
CA GLY A 13 -28.38 6.85 -11.37
C GLY A 13 -27.98 8.18 -10.75
N ARG A 14 -27.64 8.26 -9.45
CA ARG A 14 -27.45 9.59 -8.82
C ARG A 14 -26.32 9.76 -7.82
N LEU A 15 -25.61 8.71 -7.42
CA LEU A 15 -24.40 8.82 -6.59
C LEU A 15 -23.47 7.67 -6.99
N GLY A 16 -22.33 7.94 -7.63
CA GLY A 16 -21.27 6.94 -7.80
C GLY A 16 -20.80 6.62 -9.23
N VAL A 17 -20.97 7.51 -10.20
CA VAL A 17 -20.19 7.43 -11.45
C VAL A 17 -19.47 8.75 -11.61
N LEU A 18 -18.17 8.77 -11.30
CA LEU A 18 -17.29 9.76 -11.90
C LEU A 18 -17.47 9.61 -13.41
N ASP A 19 -18.03 10.64 -14.05
CA ASP A 19 -18.18 10.67 -15.50
C ASP A 19 -16.87 10.27 -16.17
N TRP A 20 -16.94 9.58 -17.30
CA TRP A 20 -15.76 9.17 -18.06
C TRP A 20 -14.86 10.36 -18.36
N GLY A 21 -15.41 11.57 -18.50
CA GLY A 21 -14.66 12.81 -18.63
C GLY A 21 -13.72 13.10 -17.45
N SER A 22 -14.14 12.85 -16.21
CA SER A 22 -13.34 13.07 -15.01
C SER A 22 -12.22 12.04 -14.87
N VAL A 23 -12.50 10.77 -15.22
CA VAL A 23 -11.48 9.71 -15.25
C VAL A 23 -10.46 10.01 -16.34
N LEU A 24 -10.91 10.40 -17.54
CA LEU A 24 -10.03 10.76 -18.66
C LEU A 24 -9.19 11.99 -18.32
N PHE A 25 -9.76 12.97 -17.62
CA PHE A 25 -9.04 14.15 -17.15
C PHE A 25 -7.91 13.77 -16.18
N ILE A 26 -8.19 12.92 -15.18
CA ILE A 26 -7.17 12.43 -14.26
C ILE A 26 -6.09 11.66 -15.03
N LEU A 27 -6.47 10.79 -15.96
CA LEU A 27 -5.54 9.98 -16.77
C LEU A 27 -4.67 10.84 -17.70
N VAL A 28 -5.25 11.88 -18.31
CA VAL A 28 -4.54 12.84 -19.16
C VAL A 28 -3.59 13.71 -18.34
N VAL A 29 -4.02 14.20 -17.18
CA VAL A 29 -3.14 14.92 -16.25
C VAL A 29 -1.98 14.03 -15.81
N VAL A 30 -2.25 12.77 -15.46
CA VAL A 30 -1.23 11.78 -15.08
C VAL A 30 -0.27 11.50 -16.25
N LEU A 31 -0.75 11.30 -17.47
CA LEU A 31 0.10 11.05 -18.66
C LEU A 31 0.95 12.25 -19.07
N ILE A 32 0.41 13.47 -18.93
CA ILE A 32 1.15 14.71 -19.21
C ILE A 32 2.28 14.88 -18.19
N VAL A 33 2.05 14.55 -16.91
CA VAL A 33 3.06 14.72 -15.87
C VAL A 33 4.07 13.55 -15.83
N LEU A 34 3.67 12.32 -16.15
CA LEU A 34 4.58 11.16 -16.23
C LEU A 34 5.54 11.22 -17.42
N GLY A 35 5.26 12.05 -18.43
CA GLY A 35 6.12 12.23 -19.59
C GLY A 35 6.27 10.94 -20.40
N ALA A 36 5.41 10.75 -21.40
CA ALA A 36 5.35 9.59 -22.31
C ALA A 36 6.67 9.21 -23.06
N ARG A 37 7.78 9.90 -22.80
CA ARG A 37 9.06 9.75 -23.50
C ARG A 37 10.05 8.77 -22.86
N LYS A 38 9.88 8.35 -21.59
CA LYS A 38 10.84 7.43 -20.91
C LYS A 38 10.50 5.94 -21.02
N PHE A 39 9.29 5.61 -21.47
CA PHE A 39 8.82 4.22 -21.57
C PHE A 39 9.69 3.34 -22.51
N PRO A 40 10.14 3.80 -23.70
CA PRO A 40 10.85 2.92 -24.65
C PRO A 40 12.27 2.53 -24.25
N GLU A 41 12.94 3.31 -23.39
CA GLU A 41 14.33 3.05 -22.97
C GLU A 41 14.41 1.96 -21.90
N LEU A 42 13.41 1.90 -21.01
CA LEU A 42 13.29 0.88 -19.95
C LEU A 42 13.12 -0.55 -20.50
N TRP A 43 12.43 -0.71 -21.63
CA TRP A 43 12.13 -2.03 -22.20
C TRP A 43 13.33 -2.72 -22.82
N ARG A 44 14.37 -1.99 -23.22
CA ARG A 44 15.54 -2.56 -23.92
C ARG A 44 16.54 -3.24 -22.98
N GLY A 45 16.61 -2.82 -21.71
CA GLY A 45 17.48 -3.42 -20.70
C GLY A 45 16.81 -4.46 -19.80
N TRP A 46 15.49 -4.62 -19.92
CA TRP A 46 14.66 -5.41 -19.01
C TRP A 46 14.96 -6.92 -19.09
N GLY A 47 15.09 -7.48 -20.29
CA GLY A 47 15.16 -8.94 -20.48
C GLY A 47 16.37 -9.61 -19.81
N SER A 48 17.57 -9.09 -20.02
CA SER A 48 18.81 -9.67 -19.47
C SER A 48 19.01 -9.33 -17.99
N GLY A 49 18.64 -8.12 -17.56
CA GLY A 49 18.72 -7.71 -16.16
C GLY A 49 17.77 -8.49 -15.25
N MET A 50 16.60 -8.90 -15.76
CA MET A 50 15.67 -9.74 -15.01
C MET A 50 16.21 -11.15 -14.76
N GLU A 51 16.86 -11.77 -15.76
CA GLU A 51 17.33 -13.15 -15.62
C GLU A 51 18.50 -13.26 -14.63
N GLU A 52 19.45 -12.32 -14.67
CA GLU A 52 20.54 -12.23 -13.69
C GLU A 52 20.02 -11.92 -12.28
N PHE A 53 19.03 -11.03 -12.18
CA PHE A 53 18.39 -10.72 -10.92
C PHE A 53 17.66 -11.92 -10.31
N PHE A 54 16.84 -12.64 -11.10
CA PHE A 54 16.13 -13.82 -10.61
C PHE A 54 17.07 -14.93 -10.18
N LYS A 55 18.23 -15.07 -10.84
CA LYS A 55 19.30 -15.98 -10.39
C LYS A 55 19.86 -15.55 -9.04
N ALA A 56 20.24 -14.28 -8.90
CA ALA A 56 20.81 -13.77 -7.65
C ALA A 56 19.80 -13.83 -6.48
N SER A 57 18.53 -13.51 -6.73
CA SER A 57 17.48 -13.57 -5.70
C SER A 57 17.16 -15.00 -5.29
N HIS A 58 17.15 -15.95 -6.24
CA HIS A 58 16.95 -17.37 -5.93
C HIS A 58 18.11 -17.98 -5.17
N GLU A 59 19.33 -17.53 -5.44
CA GLU A 59 20.52 -17.95 -4.70
C GLU A 59 20.46 -17.47 -3.25
N VAL A 60 20.14 -16.19 -3.03
CA VAL A 60 19.93 -15.62 -1.69
C VAL A 60 18.78 -16.31 -0.96
N GLN A 61 17.67 -16.61 -1.63
CA GLN A 61 16.54 -17.30 -1.01
C GLN A 61 16.88 -18.75 -0.65
N ARG A 62 17.62 -19.47 -1.51
CA ARG A 62 18.12 -20.82 -1.21
C ARG A 62 19.12 -20.84 -0.06
N ASP A 63 19.98 -19.83 0.03
CA ASP A 63 20.93 -19.72 1.13
C ASP A 63 20.19 -19.43 2.44
N LEU A 64 19.14 -18.60 2.41
CA LEU A 64 18.25 -18.42 3.55
C LEU A 64 17.54 -19.72 3.95
N ASP A 65 16.96 -20.45 3.00
CA ASP A 65 16.22 -21.69 3.28
C ASP A 65 17.16 -22.79 3.82
N ARG A 66 18.39 -22.88 3.30
CA ARG A 66 19.41 -23.80 3.82
C ARG A 66 19.83 -23.45 5.23
N LEU A 67 20.11 -22.17 5.49
CA LEU A 67 20.53 -21.74 6.81
C LEU A 67 19.40 -21.92 7.83
N ILE A 68 18.14 -21.66 7.46
CA ILE A 68 16.98 -21.91 8.31
C ILE A 68 16.86 -23.40 8.64
N ASN A 69 16.97 -24.29 7.65
CA ASN A 69 16.88 -25.73 7.89
C ASN A 69 18.05 -26.26 8.73
N ASP A 70 19.28 -25.82 8.47
CA ASP A 70 20.45 -26.18 9.26
C ASP A 70 20.36 -25.67 10.71
N GLU A 71 19.67 -24.55 10.93
CA GLU A 71 19.45 -23.95 12.26
C GLU A 71 18.28 -24.64 13.00
N LEU A 72 17.25 -25.09 12.27
CA LEU A 72 16.17 -25.95 12.78
C LEU A 72 16.68 -27.35 13.16
N GLU A 73 17.59 -27.93 12.38
CA GLU A 73 18.24 -29.21 12.70
C GLU A 73 19.14 -29.09 13.94
N ARG A 74 19.93 -28.01 14.08
CA ARG A 74 20.72 -27.75 15.30
C ARG A 74 19.84 -27.47 16.53
N ALA A 75 18.71 -26.79 16.36
CA ALA A 75 17.75 -26.59 17.44
C ALA A 75 17.03 -27.89 17.88
N GLY A 76 17.03 -28.93 17.02
CA GLY A 76 16.52 -30.26 17.34
C GLY A 76 17.50 -31.18 18.07
N ASP A 77 18.82 -30.89 18.02
CA ASP A 77 19.89 -31.74 18.56
C ASP A 77 20.46 -31.23 19.90
N ASP A 78 20.40 -29.93 20.19
CA ASP A 78 21.07 -29.37 21.38
C ASP A 78 20.14 -29.17 22.59
N THR A 79 20.10 -30.18 23.47
CA THR A 79 20.18 -29.89 24.90
C THR A 79 21.63 -29.56 25.25
N MET A 80 21.94 -28.25 25.40
CA MET A 80 23.14 -27.60 25.99
C MET A 80 23.97 -26.74 25.02
N ASP A 81 23.61 -25.46 24.81
CA ASP A 81 24.54 -24.33 24.98
C ASP A 81 23.80 -22.96 24.97
N SER A 82 23.90 -22.19 26.07
CA SER A 82 23.14 -20.95 26.28
C SER A 82 23.65 -19.72 25.51
N GLN A 83 24.87 -19.79 24.94
CA GLN A 83 25.48 -18.67 24.21
C GLN A 83 25.15 -18.69 22.71
N ASN A 84 25.06 -19.86 22.07
CA ASN A 84 24.73 -19.95 20.64
C ASN A 84 23.27 -19.57 20.33
N HIS A 85 22.34 -19.88 21.24
CA HIS A 85 20.93 -19.53 21.07
C HIS A 85 20.68 -18.01 20.98
N HIS A 86 21.47 -17.18 21.66
CA HIS A 86 21.29 -15.72 21.65
C HIS A 86 21.72 -15.09 20.32
N SER A 87 22.82 -15.56 19.71
CA SER A 87 23.30 -15.03 18.42
C SER A 87 22.41 -15.49 17.26
N ALA A 88 21.95 -16.75 17.29
CA ALA A 88 21.02 -17.33 16.33
C ALA A 88 19.65 -16.60 16.33
N ALA A 89 19.07 -16.43 17.53
CA ALA A 89 17.79 -15.76 17.69
C ALA A 89 17.83 -14.28 17.25
N GLN A 90 18.94 -13.58 17.50
CA GLN A 90 19.14 -12.21 17.03
C GLN A 90 19.23 -12.12 15.50
N GLY A 91 19.92 -13.06 14.86
CA GLY A 91 19.98 -13.14 13.40
C GLY A 91 18.61 -13.44 12.77
N PHE A 92 17.84 -14.37 13.35
CA PHE A 92 16.48 -14.67 12.90
C PHE A 92 15.55 -13.45 13.03
N ALA A 93 15.55 -12.78 14.19
CA ALA A 93 14.70 -11.62 14.43
C ALA A 93 15.00 -10.48 13.45
N ALA A 94 16.28 -10.17 13.20
CA ALA A 94 16.67 -9.16 12.23
C ALA A 94 16.17 -9.47 10.81
N ARG A 95 16.33 -10.73 10.37
CA ARG A 95 15.85 -11.19 9.05
C ARG A 95 14.33 -11.12 8.94
N PHE A 96 13.63 -11.47 10.01
CA PHE A 96 12.17 -11.39 10.08
C PHE A 96 11.67 -9.94 9.98
N VAL A 97 12.30 -9.01 10.70
CA VAL A 97 11.98 -7.57 10.64
C VAL A 97 12.17 -7.04 9.22
N VAL A 98 13.29 -7.36 8.56
CA VAL A 98 13.53 -6.96 7.16
C VAL A 98 12.49 -7.58 6.23
N TRP A 99 12.16 -8.85 6.41
CA TRP A 99 11.13 -9.51 5.59
C TRP A 99 9.75 -8.86 5.72
N LEU A 100 9.36 -8.46 6.94
CA LEU A 100 8.13 -7.70 7.18
C LEU A 100 8.19 -6.30 6.56
N ALA A 101 9.28 -5.56 6.75
CA ALA A 101 9.49 -4.23 6.16
C ALA A 101 9.43 -4.25 4.62
N GLN A 102 9.90 -5.34 4.02
CA GLN A 102 9.85 -5.59 2.58
C GLN A 102 8.49 -6.13 2.11
N GLY A 103 7.43 -6.07 2.92
CA GLY A 103 6.09 -6.52 2.53
C GLY A 103 6.05 -8.00 2.18
N PHE A 104 6.62 -8.85 3.05
CA PHE A 104 6.69 -10.31 2.86
C PHE A 104 7.54 -10.74 1.66
N GLY A 105 8.53 -9.92 1.28
CA GLY A 105 9.45 -10.18 0.17
C GLY A 105 9.09 -9.48 -1.14
N ILE A 106 7.95 -8.78 -1.20
CA ILE A 106 7.54 -7.97 -2.35
C ILE A 106 8.55 -6.86 -2.67
N GLY A 107 9.10 -6.23 -1.65
CA GLY A 107 10.11 -5.18 -1.76
C GLY A 107 11.43 -5.66 -2.37
N ARG A 108 11.62 -6.97 -2.56
CA ARG A 108 12.76 -7.53 -3.29
C ARG A 108 12.55 -7.51 -4.80
N ILE A 109 11.37 -7.15 -5.29
CA ILE A 109 11.11 -7.05 -6.72
C ILE A 109 11.94 -5.87 -7.30
N PRO A 110 12.75 -6.08 -8.35
CA PRO A 110 13.85 -5.16 -8.69
C PRO A 110 13.43 -3.90 -9.45
N TRP A 111 12.28 -3.92 -10.10
CA TRP A 111 11.88 -2.94 -11.11
C TRP A 111 10.89 -1.90 -10.59
N ALA A 112 10.03 -2.31 -9.66
CA ALA A 112 9.02 -1.45 -9.09
C ALA A 112 8.55 -1.98 -7.72
N PRO A 113 9.46 -2.19 -6.75
CA PRO A 113 9.11 -2.76 -5.45
C PRO A 113 7.94 -2.01 -4.81
N GLY A 114 7.96 -0.68 -4.86
CA GLY A 114 6.86 0.14 -4.37
C GLY A 114 5.54 -0.06 -5.13
N THR A 115 5.55 -0.25 -6.45
CA THR A 115 4.29 -0.54 -7.17
C THR A 115 3.63 -1.83 -6.66
N PHE A 116 4.41 -2.88 -6.42
CA PHE A 116 3.87 -4.11 -5.85
C PHE A 116 3.54 -3.99 -4.36
N GLY A 117 4.30 -3.20 -3.60
CA GLY A 117 3.99 -2.86 -2.21
C GLY A 117 2.64 -2.16 -2.09
N SER A 118 2.46 -1.09 -2.86
CA SER A 118 1.19 -0.37 -2.98
C SER A 118 0.03 -1.27 -3.46
N LEU A 119 0.27 -2.24 -4.36
CA LEU A 119 -0.75 -3.22 -4.75
C LEU A 119 -1.14 -4.14 -3.58
N LEU A 120 -0.17 -4.56 -2.76
CA LEU A 120 -0.45 -5.26 -1.51
C LEU A 120 -1.21 -4.34 -0.52
N GLY A 121 -0.94 -3.04 -0.53
CA GLY A 121 -1.71 -2.02 0.18
C GLY A 121 -3.18 -1.98 -0.22
N LEU A 122 -3.52 -2.14 -1.51
CA LEU A 122 -4.92 -2.28 -1.96
C LEU A 122 -5.57 -3.57 -1.42
N ALA A 123 -4.84 -4.68 -1.43
CA ALA A 123 -5.34 -5.93 -0.85
C ALA A 123 -5.54 -5.80 0.67
N TRP A 124 -4.63 -5.09 1.36
CA TRP A 124 -4.75 -4.78 2.78
C TRP A 124 -5.95 -3.87 3.06
N PHE A 125 -6.19 -2.85 2.24
CA PHE A 125 -7.39 -2.02 2.32
C PHE A 125 -8.68 -2.85 2.14
N ALA A 126 -8.74 -3.73 1.14
CA ALA A 126 -9.89 -4.60 0.92
C ALA A 126 -10.15 -5.53 2.14
N ALA A 127 -9.10 -6.07 2.75
CA ALA A 127 -9.20 -6.88 3.96
C ALA A 127 -9.72 -6.07 5.16
N LEU A 128 -9.17 -4.87 5.39
CA LEU A 128 -9.64 -3.95 6.44
C LEU A 128 -11.11 -3.58 6.23
N LEU A 129 -11.51 -3.28 4.99
CA LEU A 129 -12.89 -2.96 4.66
C LEU A 129 -13.83 -4.15 4.89
N GLN A 130 -13.42 -5.35 4.50
CA GLN A 130 -14.18 -6.58 4.75
C GLN A 130 -14.39 -6.84 6.25
N ILE A 131 -13.37 -6.58 7.08
CA ILE A 131 -13.50 -6.65 8.53
C ILE A 131 -14.44 -5.53 9.03
N ALA A 132 -14.31 -4.32 8.49
CA ALA A 132 -15.09 -3.16 8.91
C ALA A 132 -16.60 -3.32 8.67
N LEU A 133 -17.00 -4.12 7.66
CA LEU A 133 -18.40 -4.48 7.41
C LEU A 133 -19.08 -5.14 8.62
N TRP A 134 -18.31 -5.89 9.42
CA TRP A 134 -18.82 -6.62 10.59
C TRP A 134 -18.36 -6.00 11.91
N GLN A 135 -17.14 -5.45 11.93
CA GLN A 135 -16.43 -5.00 13.12
C GLN A 135 -15.59 -3.74 12.82
N PRO A 136 -16.23 -2.57 12.61
CA PRO A 136 -15.53 -1.34 12.22
C PRO A 136 -14.49 -0.88 13.24
N LEU A 137 -14.75 -1.06 14.53
CA LEU A 137 -13.78 -0.73 15.59
C LEU A 137 -12.53 -1.62 15.54
N VAL A 138 -12.69 -2.92 15.23
CA VAL A 138 -11.56 -3.85 15.09
C VAL A 138 -10.73 -3.49 13.86
N SER A 139 -11.38 -3.20 12.74
CA SER A 139 -10.70 -2.75 11.52
C SER A 139 -9.91 -1.46 11.76
N GLY A 140 -10.53 -0.46 12.39
CA GLY A 140 -9.85 0.78 12.77
C GLY A 140 -8.66 0.55 13.71
N ALA A 141 -8.80 -0.35 14.70
CA ALA A 141 -7.70 -0.70 15.59
C ALA A 141 -6.55 -1.38 14.85
N LEU A 142 -6.82 -2.33 13.95
CA LEU A 142 -5.80 -3.00 13.13
C LEU A 142 -5.05 -2.00 12.24
N PHE A 143 -5.76 -1.06 11.63
CA PHE A 143 -5.15 0.00 10.83
C PHE A 143 -4.21 0.88 11.66
N VAL A 144 -4.66 1.35 12.84
CA VAL A 144 -3.84 2.19 13.74
C VAL A 144 -2.63 1.42 14.28
N ILE A 145 -2.81 0.14 14.66
CA ILE A 145 -1.70 -0.71 15.08
C ILE A 145 -0.69 -0.89 13.94
N GLY A 146 -1.16 -1.12 12.71
CA GLY A 146 -0.33 -1.21 11.52
C GLY A 146 0.49 0.06 11.28
N LEU A 147 -0.13 1.24 11.40
CA LEU A 147 0.56 2.55 11.33
C LEU A 147 1.69 2.65 12.36
N ILE A 148 1.40 2.35 13.62
CA ILE A 148 2.41 2.45 14.69
C ILE A 148 3.51 1.42 14.49
N ALA A 149 3.15 0.19 14.14
CA ALA A 149 4.10 -0.90 13.92
C ALA A 149 5.01 -0.63 12.71
N SER A 150 4.50 0.01 11.66
CA SER A 150 5.29 0.38 10.48
C SER A 150 6.45 1.30 10.82
N VAL A 151 6.25 2.30 11.69
CA VAL A 151 7.32 3.22 12.11
C VAL A 151 8.49 2.47 12.76
N TRP A 152 8.20 1.53 13.66
CA TRP A 152 9.24 0.74 14.33
C TRP A 152 9.91 -0.25 13.38
N THR A 153 9.12 -0.85 12.48
CA THR A 153 9.59 -1.87 11.55
C THR A 153 10.48 -1.27 10.46
N CYS A 154 10.09 -0.13 9.90
CA CYS A 154 10.90 0.63 8.93
C CYS A 154 12.20 1.13 9.59
N ASP A 155 12.14 1.75 10.78
CA ASP A 155 13.35 2.21 11.51
C ASP A 155 14.33 1.06 11.79
N ALA A 156 13.81 -0.11 12.20
CA ALA A 156 14.63 -1.27 12.47
C ALA A 156 15.24 -1.84 11.17
N ALA A 157 14.46 -1.91 10.09
CA ALA A 157 14.93 -2.38 8.79
C ALA A 157 15.99 -1.45 8.17
N GLU A 158 15.83 -0.13 8.25
CA GLU A 158 16.85 0.85 7.82
C GLU A 158 18.20 0.59 8.53
N LYS A 159 18.16 0.37 9.85
CA LYS A 159 19.36 0.09 10.65
C LYS A 159 20.01 -1.25 10.30
N ILE A 160 19.21 -2.27 10.02
CA ILE A 160 19.71 -3.60 9.66
C ILE A 160 20.32 -3.59 8.25
N LEU A 161 19.69 -2.87 7.31
CA LEU A 161 20.15 -2.74 5.93
C LEU A 161 21.33 -1.76 5.80
N GLY A 162 21.51 -0.85 6.77
CA GLY A 162 22.61 0.13 6.77
C GLY A 162 22.43 1.25 5.76
N GLU A 163 21.22 1.42 5.23
CA GLU A 163 20.85 2.41 4.23
C GLU A 163 19.60 3.17 4.71
N LYS A 164 19.59 4.49 4.54
CA LYS A 164 18.44 5.33 4.90
C LYS A 164 17.45 5.31 3.74
N ASP A 165 16.18 5.04 4.04
CA ASP A 165 15.09 4.91 3.06
C ASP A 165 15.43 3.97 1.87
N PRO A 166 15.80 2.69 2.11
CA PRO A 166 16.07 1.75 1.03
C PRO A 166 14.78 1.48 0.26
N GLY A 167 14.80 1.61 -1.07
CA GLY A 167 13.62 1.37 -1.92
C GLY A 167 13.06 -0.06 -1.90
N SER A 168 13.66 -0.97 -1.13
CA SER A 168 13.09 -2.30 -0.84
C SER A 168 12.15 -2.32 0.37
N ILE A 169 12.18 -1.31 1.24
CA ILE A 169 11.17 -1.13 2.28
C ILE A 169 9.91 -0.62 1.59
N VAL A 170 8.80 -1.33 1.78
CA VAL A 170 7.51 -1.02 1.14
C VAL A 170 6.34 -1.08 2.11
N LEU A 171 6.62 -1.29 3.40
CA LEU A 171 5.63 -1.41 4.45
C LEU A 171 4.91 -0.09 4.75
N ASP A 172 5.66 1.01 4.70
CA ASP A 172 5.16 2.39 4.63
C ASP A 172 4.09 2.54 3.54
N GLU A 173 4.37 2.11 2.31
CA GLU A 173 3.44 2.24 1.19
C GLU A 173 2.18 1.36 1.36
N ILE A 174 2.38 0.11 1.83
CA ILE A 174 1.29 -0.84 2.12
C ILE A 174 0.30 -0.25 3.13
N ILE A 175 0.83 0.41 4.17
CA ILE A 175 0.05 0.98 5.26
C ILE A 175 -0.56 2.33 4.86
N ALA A 176 0.08 3.09 3.96
CA ALA A 176 -0.43 4.36 3.46
C ALA A 176 -1.60 4.22 2.48
N LEU A 177 -1.66 3.13 1.71
CA LEU A 177 -2.74 2.93 0.75
C LEU A 177 -4.15 2.99 1.36
N PRO A 178 -4.48 2.26 2.45
CA PRO A 178 -5.76 2.41 3.14
C PRO A 178 -6.08 3.85 3.58
N THR A 179 -5.06 4.63 3.95
CA THR A 179 -5.21 6.05 4.31
C THR A 179 -5.79 6.86 3.15
N CYS A 180 -5.41 6.55 1.90
CA CYS A 180 -5.89 7.24 0.69
C CYS A 180 -7.41 7.15 0.51
N PHE A 181 -8.04 6.09 1.02
CA PHE A 181 -9.48 5.84 0.91
C PHE A 181 -10.28 6.37 2.10
N LEU A 182 -9.62 6.73 3.21
CA LEU A 182 -10.24 6.93 4.51
C LEU A 182 -11.30 8.04 4.49
N GLY A 183 -11.02 9.19 3.86
CA GLY A 183 -11.98 10.30 3.74
C GLY A 183 -13.20 9.93 2.91
N TRP A 184 -13.01 9.17 1.82
CA TRP A 184 -14.11 8.71 0.98
C TRP A 184 -14.98 7.68 1.70
N VAL A 185 -14.34 6.69 2.33
CA VAL A 185 -14.98 5.68 3.17
C VAL A 185 -15.78 6.32 4.30
N PHE A 186 -15.20 7.29 5.01
CA PHE A 186 -15.86 8.01 6.09
C PHE A 186 -17.08 8.79 5.59
N HIS A 187 -16.96 9.47 4.45
CA HIS A 187 -18.07 10.18 3.85
C HIS A 187 -19.24 9.25 3.49
N LEU A 188 -18.95 8.13 2.83
CA LEU A 188 -19.96 7.13 2.48
C LEU A 188 -20.60 6.52 3.71
N TRP A 189 -19.83 6.25 4.76
CA TRP A 189 -20.36 5.73 6.00
C TRP A 189 -21.40 6.67 6.64
N LEU A 190 -21.13 7.98 6.64
CA LEU A 190 -22.07 8.99 7.14
C LEU A 190 -23.31 9.13 6.24
N GLU A 191 -23.13 9.08 4.92
CA GLU A 191 -24.23 9.29 3.96
C GLU A 191 -25.15 8.07 3.85
N LEU A 192 -24.58 6.86 3.92
CA LEU A 192 -25.33 5.60 3.80
C LEU A 192 -25.80 5.04 5.15
N ASP A 193 -25.33 5.61 6.27
CA ASP A 193 -25.47 5.04 7.62
C ASP A 193 -25.00 3.57 7.70
N ALA A 194 -24.07 3.20 6.82
CA ALA A 194 -23.60 1.84 6.63
C ALA A 194 -22.19 1.83 6.03
N MET A 195 -21.39 0.85 6.43
CA MET A 195 -20.04 0.67 5.91
C MET A 195 -20.11 0.28 4.41
N PRO A 196 -19.44 1.00 3.49
CA PRO A 196 -19.38 0.58 2.08
C PRO A 196 -18.75 -0.82 1.93
N SER A 197 -19.29 -1.61 1.01
CA SER A 197 -18.78 -2.95 0.70
C SER A 197 -17.49 -2.91 -0.12
N VAL A 198 -16.77 -4.04 -0.12
CA VAL A 198 -15.59 -4.21 -0.99
C VAL A 198 -15.99 -4.06 -2.46
N ASP A 199 -17.15 -4.58 -2.86
CA ASP A 199 -17.69 -4.45 -4.23
C ASP A 199 -17.91 -2.99 -4.65
N PHE A 200 -18.15 -2.08 -3.71
CA PHE A 200 -18.28 -0.66 -4.04
C PHE A 200 -16.99 -0.12 -4.67
N PHE A 201 -15.82 -0.52 -4.18
CA PHE A 201 -14.52 -0.04 -4.67
C PHE A 201 -13.91 -0.93 -5.76
N PHE A 202 -14.16 -2.24 -5.70
CA PHE A 202 -13.50 -3.24 -6.55
C PHE A 202 -14.45 -3.92 -7.54
N GLY A 203 -15.70 -3.47 -7.62
CA GLY A 203 -16.71 -4.04 -8.51
C GLY A 203 -16.44 -3.77 -10.00
N PRO A 204 -17.09 -4.51 -10.92
CA PRO A 204 -16.85 -4.41 -12.36
C PRO A 204 -17.03 -3.01 -12.95
N THR A 205 -17.87 -2.18 -12.33
CA THR A 205 -18.21 -0.83 -12.77
C THR A 205 -17.57 0.28 -11.92
N THR A 206 -16.73 -0.06 -10.95
CA THR A 206 -16.14 0.91 -10.02
C THR A 206 -14.65 0.69 -9.73
N TRP A 207 -14.07 -0.45 -10.14
CA TRP A 207 -12.64 -0.76 -9.94
C TRP A 207 -11.69 0.34 -10.44
N TYR A 208 -12.07 1.08 -11.48
CA TYR A 208 -11.28 2.18 -12.02
C TYR A 208 -11.13 3.34 -11.03
N LEU A 209 -12.03 3.47 -10.05
CA LEU A 209 -11.93 4.47 -8.98
C LEU A 209 -10.83 4.08 -8.00
N ALA A 210 -10.78 2.82 -7.57
CA ALA A 210 -9.69 2.30 -6.76
C ALA A 210 -8.34 2.39 -7.49
N ALA A 211 -8.33 2.11 -8.80
CA ALA A 211 -7.16 2.33 -9.65
C ALA A 211 -6.76 3.81 -9.72
N GLY A 212 -7.72 4.73 -9.82
CA GLY A 212 -7.46 6.17 -9.80
C GLY A 212 -6.83 6.64 -8.48
N VAL A 213 -7.31 6.14 -7.34
CA VAL A 213 -6.74 6.42 -6.01
C VAL A 213 -5.32 5.87 -5.91
N PHE A 214 -5.10 4.63 -6.36
CA PHE A 214 -3.76 4.01 -6.41
C PHE A 214 -2.78 4.84 -7.25
N LEU A 215 -3.20 5.25 -8.45
CA LEU A 215 -2.37 6.06 -9.34
C LEU A 215 -2.09 7.46 -8.74
N ALA A 216 -3.08 8.07 -8.10
CA ALA A 216 -2.91 9.34 -7.42
C ALA A 216 -1.93 9.23 -6.23
N PHE A 217 -2.01 8.16 -5.45
CA PHE A 217 -1.05 7.90 -4.38
C PHE A 217 0.37 7.79 -4.92
N ARG A 218 0.61 6.91 -5.91
CA ARG A 218 1.92 6.76 -6.54
C ARG A 218 2.43 8.06 -7.13
N PHE A 219 1.54 8.88 -7.69
CA PHE A 219 1.90 10.19 -8.18
C PHE A 219 2.44 11.10 -7.06
N PHE A 220 1.73 11.21 -5.94
CA PHE A 220 2.15 12.08 -4.84
C PHE A 220 3.38 11.54 -4.09
N ASP A 221 3.50 10.23 -3.96
CA ASP A 221 4.69 9.58 -3.41
C ASP A 221 5.93 9.81 -4.32
N ILE A 222 5.80 9.72 -5.64
CA ILE A 222 6.93 9.99 -6.54
C ILE A 222 7.28 11.49 -6.59
N VAL A 223 6.28 12.37 -6.59
CA VAL A 223 6.48 13.82 -6.71
C VAL A 223 6.94 14.47 -5.41
N LYS A 224 6.52 13.93 -4.25
CA LYS A 224 6.77 14.46 -2.90
C LYS A 224 6.56 15.99 -2.79
N PRO A 225 5.33 16.50 -3.05
CA PRO A 225 5.04 17.94 -2.92
C PRO A 225 5.24 18.42 -1.48
N TRP A 226 5.52 19.70 -1.27
CA TRP A 226 5.61 20.26 0.09
C TRP A 226 4.34 19.95 0.90
N PRO A 227 4.37 19.47 2.16
CA PRO A 227 5.53 19.23 3.02
C PRO A 227 6.04 17.76 3.00
N VAL A 228 5.61 16.92 2.05
CA VAL A 228 5.99 15.49 1.93
C VAL A 228 7.51 15.33 1.90
N LYS A 229 8.22 16.13 1.09
CA LYS A 229 9.68 16.05 1.03
C LYS A 229 10.35 16.44 2.34
N GLN A 230 9.78 17.39 3.08
CA GLN A 230 10.31 17.84 4.38
C GLN A 230 10.11 16.79 5.48
N SER A 231 9.06 15.97 5.41
CA SER A 231 8.83 14.96 6.45
C SER A 231 9.91 13.89 6.47
N GLN A 232 10.67 13.68 5.38
CA GLN A 232 11.81 12.76 5.33
C GLN A 232 12.97 13.16 6.26
N GLU A 233 12.97 14.39 6.80
CA GLU A 233 13.91 14.86 7.81
C GLU A 233 13.51 14.47 9.23
N LEU A 234 12.32 13.90 9.43
CA LEU A 234 11.87 13.42 10.74
C LEU A 234 12.77 12.30 11.26
N PRO A 235 12.96 12.21 12.58
CA PRO A 235 13.90 11.24 13.16
C PRO A 235 13.36 9.82 13.05
N LYS A 236 14.25 8.85 12.81
CA LYS A 236 13.95 7.40 12.76
C LYS A 236 12.96 7.09 11.64
N GLY A 237 12.28 5.94 11.72
CA GLY A 237 11.25 5.51 10.77
C GLY A 237 10.03 6.44 10.64
N TRP A 238 9.94 7.55 11.38
CA TRP A 238 8.92 8.57 11.14
C TRP A 238 9.12 9.26 9.79
N GLY A 239 10.37 9.42 9.34
CA GLY A 239 10.64 10.08 8.06
C GLY A 239 10.05 9.30 6.87
N VAL A 240 10.22 7.98 6.91
CA VAL A 240 9.81 7.00 5.89
C VAL A 240 8.31 6.70 5.93
N VAL A 241 7.68 6.69 7.10
CA VAL A 241 6.23 6.47 7.15
C VAL A 241 5.46 7.77 6.86
N MET A 242 5.98 8.92 7.30
CA MET A 242 5.22 10.17 7.21
C MET A 242 5.20 10.76 5.80
N ASP A 243 6.22 10.56 4.96
CA ASP A 243 6.17 11.04 3.58
C ASP A 243 5.06 10.32 2.78
N ASP A 244 4.93 9.00 2.91
CA ASP A 244 3.83 8.24 2.33
C ASP A 244 2.46 8.62 2.92
N GLN A 245 2.37 8.79 4.25
CA GLN A 245 1.13 9.23 4.88
C GLN A 245 0.70 10.62 4.41
N LEU A 246 1.64 11.56 4.21
CA LEU A 246 1.34 12.88 3.68
C LEU A 246 0.96 12.81 2.19
N ALA A 247 1.56 11.93 1.40
CA ALA A 247 1.10 11.65 0.04
C ALA A 247 -0.34 11.13 0.03
N ALA A 248 -0.72 10.25 0.97
CA ALA A 248 -2.09 9.78 1.12
C ALA A 248 -3.07 10.91 1.54
N VAL A 249 -2.63 11.87 2.35
CA VAL A 249 -3.43 13.07 2.67
C VAL A 249 -3.70 13.90 1.42
N TYR A 250 -2.71 14.06 0.53
CA TYR A 250 -2.89 14.73 -0.76
C TYR A 250 -3.96 14.06 -1.62
N VAL A 251 -3.99 12.72 -1.65
CA VAL A 251 -5.04 11.97 -2.35
C VAL A 251 -6.43 12.28 -1.78
N ASN A 252 -6.58 12.31 -0.45
CA ASN A 252 -7.85 12.65 0.18
C ASN A 252 -8.30 14.08 -0.14
N LEU A 253 -7.38 15.05 -0.22
CA LEU A 253 -7.69 16.42 -0.62
C LEU A 253 -8.21 16.48 -2.06
N VAL A 254 -7.61 15.71 -2.97
CA VAL A 254 -8.09 15.61 -4.36
C VAL A 254 -9.49 15.01 -4.41
N ILE A 255 -9.73 13.90 -3.70
CA ILE A 255 -11.05 13.26 -3.64
C ILE A 255 -12.09 14.24 -3.09
N LEU A 256 -11.77 14.97 -2.02
CA LEU A 256 -12.67 15.97 -1.43
C LEU A 256 -12.99 17.10 -2.43
N ALA A 257 -11.98 17.62 -3.12
CA ALA A 257 -12.16 18.67 -4.11
C ALA A 257 -13.06 18.23 -5.28
N VAL A 258 -12.85 17.00 -5.78
CA VAL A 258 -13.69 16.39 -6.81
C VAL A 258 -15.14 16.28 -6.33
N HIS A 259 -15.34 15.77 -5.11
CA HIS A 259 -16.67 15.60 -4.53
C HIS A 259 -17.43 16.93 -4.37
N ILE A 260 -16.75 17.95 -3.86
CA ILE A 260 -17.31 19.31 -3.74
C ILE A 260 -17.65 19.87 -5.12
N GLY A 261 -16.75 19.72 -6.10
CA GLY A 261 -16.97 20.19 -7.47
C GLY A 261 -18.19 19.56 -8.12
N LEU A 262 -18.40 18.26 -7.95
CA LEU A 262 -19.57 17.54 -8.47
C LEU A 262 -20.86 18.05 -7.81
N ARG A 263 -20.90 18.18 -6.47
CA ARG A 263 -22.08 18.70 -5.76
C ARG A 263 -22.42 20.14 -6.18
N LEU A 264 -21.42 20.98 -6.44
CA LEU A 264 -21.65 22.34 -6.94
C LEU A 264 -22.19 22.34 -8.37
N ALA A 265 -21.73 21.44 -9.23
CA ALA A 265 -22.25 21.33 -10.59
C ALA A 265 -23.74 20.90 -10.59
N GLU A 266 -24.10 19.95 -9.73
CA GLU A 266 -25.48 19.49 -9.54
C GLU A 266 -26.41 20.58 -8.97
N ALA A 267 -25.92 21.40 -8.05
CA ALA A 267 -26.70 22.49 -7.47
C ALA A 267 -26.99 23.64 -8.46
N ASN A 268 -26.18 23.74 -9.53
CA ASN A 268 -26.25 24.82 -10.52
C ASN A 268 -26.87 24.39 -11.87
N GLY A 269 -27.28 23.12 -12.03
CA GLY A 269 -27.89 22.56 -13.24
C GLY A 269 -29.32 22.11 -13.02
#